data_AF-A0A960R3L7-F1
#
_entry.id   AF-A0A960R3L7-F1
#
_cell.length_a   1.000
_cell.length_b   1.000
_cell.length_c   1.000
_cell.angle_alpha   90.00
_cell.angle_beta   90.00
_cell.angle_gamma   90.00
#
_symmetry.space_group_name_H-M   'P 1'
#
loop_
_entity.id
_entity.type
_entity.pdbx_description
1 polymer ?
#
loop_
_entity_poly.entity_id
_entity_poly.type
_entity_poly.pdbx_seq_one_letter_code
_entity_poly.pdbx_strand_id
1 'polypeptide(L)'
;ISGAKLAGEKPLVDTIEEIDGEARRTATWSVDGGSEIAFRPGFSAEIIDFAEFRRRFEDDDWCRANPDHPIAYLRAFADTLADFREQLRGRKPAFLIRNGKRFAVIPQDADPEKKREILELLG
;
A
#
# COMPACT_ATOMS: atom_id res chain seq x y z
N ILE A 1 0.11 20.28 9.88
CA ILE A 1 0.21 19.14 8.94
C ILE A 1 1.64 18.63 9.00
N SER A 2 1.83 17.36 9.32
CA SER A 2 3.12 16.68 9.25
C SER A 2 3.32 16.17 7.82
N GLY A 3 4.55 16.16 7.31
CA GLY A 3 4.85 15.65 5.97
C GLY A 3 6.04 16.32 5.30
N ALA A 4 6.29 15.89 4.06
CA ALA A 4 7.33 16.40 3.18
C ALA A 4 6.71 17.14 1.98
N LYS A 5 7.49 18.00 1.32
CA LYS A 5 7.05 18.69 0.11
C LYS A 5 7.12 17.73 -1.08
N LEU A 6 6.08 17.72 -1.91
CA LEU A 6 6.06 16.91 -3.13
C LEU A 6 6.92 17.54 -4.24
N ALA A 7 7.51 16.72 -5.10
CA ALA A 7 8.37 17.19 -6.19
C ALA A 7 7.55 17.61 -7.42
N GLY A 8 7.80 18.83 -7.90
CA GLY A 8 7.20 19.37 -9.12
C GLY A 8 5.67 19.56 -9.06
N GLU A 9 5.07 19.86 -10.21
CA GLU A 9 3.62 20.11 -10.33
C GLU A 9 2.79 18.83 -10.42
N LYS A 10 3.40 17.72 -10.86
CA LYS A 10 2.77 16.40 -11.04
C LYS A 10 3.58 15.34 -10.30
N PRO A 11 3.49 15.30 -8.96
CA PRO A 11 4.33 14.42 -8.15
C PRO A 11 3.90 12.95 -8.21
N LEU A 12 2.66 12.67 -8.58
CA LEU A 12 2.18 11.33 -8.88
C LEU A 12 2.39 11.03 -10.36
N VAL A 13 3.15 9.97 -10.63
CA VAL A 13 3.30 9.41 -11.97
C VAL A 13 2.76 7.99 -11.95
N ASP A 14 1.81 7.69 -12.84
CA ASP A 14 1.25 6.36 -13.05
C ASP A 14 1.74 5.87 -14.41
N THR A 15 2.63 4.87 -14.40
CA THR A 15 3.31 4.34 -15.58
C THR A 15 2.96 2.87 -15.79
N ILE A 16 3.08 2.42 -17.03
CA ILE A 16 3.18 1.00 -17.37
C ILE A 16 4.62 0.81 -17.86
N GLU A 17 5.41 0.05 -17.13
CA GLU A 17 6.76 -0.34 -17.50
C GLU A 17 6.74 -1.75 -18.09
N GLU A 18 7.49 -1.97 -19.15
CA GLU A 18 7.73 -3.32 -19.67
C GLU A 18 9.01 -3.84 -19.03
N ILE A 19 8.89 -4.90 -18.23
CA ILE A 19 10.01 -5.53 -17.52
C ILE A 19 10.01 -7.01 -17.92
N ASP A 20 11.10 -7.47 -18.54
CA ASP A 20 11.26 -8.86 -18.99
C ASP A 20 10.11 -9.35 -19.91
N GLY A 21 9.54 -8.45 -20.71
CA GLY A 21 8.41 -8.73 -21.61
C GLY A 21 7.04 -8.75 -20.95
N GLU A 22 6.96 -8.49 -19.63
CA GLU A 22 5.70 -8.34 -18.91
C GLU A 22 5.38 -6.87 -18.64
N ALA A 23 4.15 -6.46 -18.96
CA ALA A 23 3.65 -5.13 -18.64
C ALA A 23 3.33 -5.03 -17.14
N ARG A 24 4.04 -4.15 -16.43
CA ARG A 24 3.86 -3.86 -15.01
C ARG A 24 3.41 -2.42 -14.82
N ARG A 25 2.25 -2.25 -14.20
CA ARG A 25 1.76 -0.92 -13.80
C ARG A 25 2.40 -0.48 -12.48
N THR A 26 2.93 0.73 -12.44
CA THR A 26 3.63 1.32 -11.28
C THR A 26 3.11 2.72 -11.02
N ALA A 27 2.75 3.01 -9.78
CA ALA A 27 2.39 4.36 -9.33
C ALA A 27 3.48 4.89 -8.39
N THR A 28 4.11 6.00 -8.76
CA THR A 28 5.24 6.61 -8.05
C THR A 28 4.88 7.99 -7.54
N TRP A 29 5.07 8.23 -6.24
CA TRP A 29 4.98 9.54 -5.63
C TRP A 29 6.39 10.12 -5.44
N SER A 30 6.65 11.28 -6.04
CA SER A 30 7.94 11.96 -5.95
C SER A 30 7.91 13.01 -4.85
N VAL A 31 8.88 12.95 -3.95
CA VAL A 31 9.09 13.90 -2.86
C VAL A 31 10.30 14.78 -3.19
N ASP A 32 10.22 16.06 -2.85
CA ASP A 32 11.32 17.00 -3.00
C ASP A 32 12.43 16.61 -2.01
N GLY A 33 13.49 15.97 -2.49
CA GLY A 33 14.58 15.46 -1.66
C GLY A 33 15.43 16.54 -0.98
N GLY A 34 15.31 17.80 -1.42
CA GLY A 34 15.89 18.96 -0.74
C GLY A 34 14.97 19.58 0.31
N SER A 35 13.76 19.04 0.51
CA SER A 35 12.80 19.57 1.46
C SER A 35 12.99 18.98 2.87
N GLU A 36 12.67 19.81 3.86
CA GLU A 36 12.56 19.37 5.24
C GLU A 36 11.24 18.63 5.46
N ILE A 37 11.27 17.64 6.34
CA ILE A 37 10.13 16.90 6.84
C ILE A 37 9.77 17.47 8.20
N ALA A 38 8.53 17.96 8.33
CA ALA A 38 8.03 18.47 9.59
C ALA A 38 7.13 17.44 10.28
N PHE A 39 7.37 17.19 11.56
CA PHE A 39 6.47 16.48 12.47
C PHE A 39 5.84 17.50 13.42
N ARG A 40 4.51 17.66 13.36
CA ARG A 40 3.73 18.69 14.07
C ARG A 40 2.90 18.09 15.23
N PRO A 41 2.37 18.92 16.17
CA PRO A 41 1.96 18.44 17.49
C PRO A 41 0.83 17.41 17.43
N GLY A 42 1.01 16.38 18.26
CA GLY A 42 0.46 15.02 18.15
C GLY A 42 1.56 14.00 18.54
N PHE A 43 2.83 14.43 18.38
CA PHE A 43 4.08 13.79 18.79
C PHE A 43 5.10 14.90 19.17
N SER A 44 6.29 14.53 19.64
CA SER A 44 7.41 15.49 19.79
C SER A 44 7.66 16.21 18.47
N ALA A 45 7.53 17.54 18.47
CA ALA A 45 7.70 18.32 17.25
C ALA A 45 9.17 18.32 16.83
N GLU A 46 9.43 17.99 15.56
CA GLU A 46 10.78 17.92 15.00
C GLU A 46 10.73 18.30 13.52
N ILE A 47 11.81 18.89 13.03
CA ILE A 47 12.05 19.13 11.61
C ILE A 47 13.39 18.48 11.27
N ILE A 48 13.39 17.57 10.30
CA ILE A 48 14.58 16.86 9.82
C ILE A 48 14.66 16.94 8.30
N ASP A 49 15.84 16.78 7.73
CA ASP A 49 15.96 16.60 6.28
C ASP A 49 15.52 15.20 5.84
N PHE A 50 15.35 15.02 4.52
CA PHE A 50 14.94 13.73 3.96
C PHE A 50 15.99 12.62 4.18
N ALA A 51 17.28 12.97 4.25
CA ALA A 51 18.35 11.99 4.44
C ALA A 51 18.29 11.37 5.85
N GLU A 52 18.07 12.19 6.86
CA GLU A 52 17.90 11.77 8.25
C GLU A 52 16.59 10.99 8.44
N PHE A 53 15.51 11.43 7.79
CA PHE A 53 14.27 10.64 7.76
C PHE A 53 14.51 9.25 7.19
N ARG A 54 15.14 9.17 6.02
CA ARG A 54 15.43 7.90 5.35
C ARG A 54 16.31 7.01 6.24
N ARG A 55 17.37 7.56 6.82
CA ARG A 55 18.26 6.85 7.74
C ARG A 55 17.50 6.22 8.90
N ARG A 56 16.61 6.98 9.56
CA ARG A 56 15.80 6.49 10.69
C ARG A 56 14.73 5.49 10.24
N PHE A 57 14.13 5.68 9.07
CA PHE A 57 13.11 4.80 8.52
C PHE A 57 13.66 3.43 8.12
N GLU A 58 14.87 3.39 7.56
CA GLU A 58 15.57 2.16 7.16
C GLU A 58 16.26 1.45 8.35
N ASP A 59 16.36 2.11 9.52
CA ASP A 59 16.97 1.58 10.74
C ASP A 59 15.93 0.90 11.65
N ASP A 60 15.86 -0.43 11.56
CA ASP A 60 14.94 -1.27 12.33
C ASP A 60 15.15 -1.14 13.85
N ASP A 61 16.41 -1.06 14.30
CA ASP A 61 16.74 -0.98 15.73
C ASP A 61 16.34 0.38 16.30
N TRP A 62 16.56 1.45 15.53
CA TRP A 62 16.06 2.78 15.89
C TRP A 62 14.54 2.80 15.98
N CYS A 63 13.82 2.21 15.02
CA CYS A 63 12.36 2.16 15.04
C CYS A 63 11.83 1.37 16.25
N ARG A 64 12.46 0.25 16.62
CA ARG A 64 12.11 -0.54 17.81
C ARG A 64 12.38 0.21 19.12
N ALA A 65 13.47 0.98 19.17
CA ALA A 65 13.82 1.79 20.32
C ALA A 65 12.94 3.05 20.46
N ASN A 66 12.31 3.52 19.37
CA ASN A 66 11.48 4.71 19.32
C ASN A 66 10.05 4.41 18.82
N PRO A 67 9.30 3.50 19.49
CA PRO A 67 8.02 2.99 18.98
C PRO A 67 6.94 4.08 18.85
N ASP A 68 7.01 5.13 19.67
CA ASP A 68 6.06 6.24 19.65
C ASP A 68 6.42 7.35 18.64
N HIS A 69 7.53 7.19 17.92
CA HIS A 69 7.94 8.18 16.92
C HIS A 69 7.15 8.00 15.61
N PRO A 70 6.70 9.09 14.94
CA PRO A 70 6.00 9.02 13.66
C PRO A 70 6.67 8.15 12.58
N ILE A 71 8.00 8.18 12.51
CA ILE A 71 8.79 7.36 11.58
C ILE A 71 8.61 5.87 11.86
N ALA A 72 8.58 5.44 13.12
CA ALA A 72 8.38 4.04 13.48
C ALA A 72 6.96 3.57 13.10
N TYR A 73 5.94 4.41 13.27
CA TYR A 73 4.59 4.13 12.79
C TYR A 73 4.53 3.98 11.26
N LEU A 74 5.18 4.89 10.53
CA LEU A 74 5.25 4.82 9.06
C LEU A 74 5.97 3.54 8.60
N ARG A 75 7.03 3.14 9.30
CA ARG A 75 7.76 1.91 8.98
C ARG A 75 6.90 0.68 9.21
N ALA A 76 6.26 0.56 10.38
CA ALA A 76 5.36 -0.54 10.68
C ALA A 76 4.20 -0.65 9.69
N PHE A 77 3.65 0.49 9.26
CA PHE A 77 2.64 0.54 8.21
C PHE A 77 3.19 0.05 6.86
N ALA A 78 4.38 0.50 6.46
CA ALA A 78 5.00 0.08 5.21
C ALA A 78 5.27 -1.43 5.18
N ASP A 79 5.80 -1.99 6.26
CA ASP A 79 6.05 -3.43 6.41
C ASP A 79 4.73 -4.22 6.33
N THR A 80 3.71 -3.81 7.11
CA THR A 80 2.39 -4.45 7.09
C THR A 80 1.74 -4.41 5.71
N LEU A 81 1.88 -3.29 4.99
CA LEU A 81 1.35 -3.14 3.65
C LEU A 81 2.09 -4.02 2.64
N ALA A 82 3.40 -4.18 2.78
CA ALA A 82 4.19 -5.10 1.97
C ALA A 82 3.72 -6.54 2.17
N ASP A 83 3.61 -6.98 3.43
CA ASP A 83 3.11 -8.32 3.77
C ASP A 83 1.70 -8.57 3.25
N PHE A 84 0.81 -7.58 3.39
CA PHE A 84 -0.55 -7.68 2.88
C PHE A 84 -0.57 -7.83 1.35
N ARG A 85 0.30 -7.10 0.63
CA ARG A 85 0.42 -7.23 -0.84
C ARG A 85 0.93 -8.61 -1.25
N GLU A 86 1.92 -9.16 -0.57
CA GLU A 86 2.39 -10.54 -0.83
C GLU A 86 1.28 -11.56 -0.59
N GLN A 87 0.54 -11.44 0.52
CA GLN A 87 -0.61 -12.30 0.80
C GLN A 87 -1.68 -12.21 -0.29
N LEU A 88 -1.91 -11.03 -0.86
CA LEU A 88 -2.88 -10.84 -1.95
C LEU A 88 -2.40 -11.41 -3.28
N ARG A 89 -1.09 -11.36 -3.60
CA ARG A 89 -0.55 -11.93 -4.84
C ARG A 89 -0.84 -13.43 -4.98
N GLY A 90 -0.81 -14.16 -3.86
CA GLY A 90 -1.13 -15.58 -3.84
C GLY A 90 -2.63 -15.91 -3.90
N ARG A 91 -3.52 -14.91 -3.74
CA ARG A 91 -4.96 -15.15 -3.75
C ARG A 91 -5.49 -15.20 -5.17
N LYS A 92 -6.23 -16.26 -5.45
CA LYS A 92 -6.97 -16.38 -6.70
C LYS A 92 -8.08 -15.32 -6.76
N PRO A 93 -8.31 -14.71 -7.93
CA PRO A 93 -9.41 -13.74 -8.08
C PRO A 93 -10.76 -14.42 -7.84
N ALA A 94 -11.75 -13.66 -7.38
CA ALA A 94 -13.12 -14.14 -7.31
C ALA A 94 -13.83 -13.96 -8.66
N PHE A 95 -14.73 -14.88 -9.00
CA PHE A 95 -15.68 -14.72 -10.08
C PHE A 95 -16.79 -13.76 -9.67
N LEU A 96 -17.05 -12.75 -10.50
CA LEU A 96 -18.25 -11.93 -10.40
C LEU A 96 -19.27 -12.41 -11.44
N ILE A 97 -20.34 -13.05 -10.97
CA ILE A 97 -21.42 -13.57 -11.82
C ILE A 97 -22.63 -12.65 -11.66
N ARG A 98 -23.19 -12.18 -12.78
CA ARG A 98 -24.36 -11.28 -12.78
C ARG A 98 -25.55 -11.99 -13.40
N ASN A 99 -26.71 -11.87 -12.75
CA ASN A 99 -28.00 -12.25 -13.32
C ASN A 99 -28.98 -11.07 -13.21
N GLY A 100 -29.11 -10.31 -14.30
CA GLY A 100 -29.86 -9.06 -14.33
C GLY A 100 -29.36 -8.08 -13.27
N LYS A 101 -30.20 -7.77 -12.28
CA LYS A 101 -29.88 -6.86 -11.15
C LYS A 101 -29.19 -7.55 -9.97
N ARG A 102 -29.11 -8.88 -9.97
CA ARG A 102 -28.48 -9.67 -8.89
C ARG A 102 -27.05 -10.03 -9.30
N PHE A 103 -26.17 -10.21 -8.31
CA PHE A 103 -24.82 -10.70 -8.56
C PHE A 103 -24.35 -11.59 -7.42
N ALA A 104 -23.42 -12.49 -7.73
CA ALA A 104 -22.70 -13.32 -6.78
C ALA A 104 -21.19 -13.14 -6.98
N VAL A 105 -20.45 -13.10 -5.87
CA VAL A 105 -18.99 -13.13 -5.87
C VAL A 105 -18.57 -14.49 -5.33
N ILE A 106 -17.92 -15.31 -6.16
CA ILE A 106 -17.55 -16.68 -5.82
C ILE A 106 -16.01 -16.80 -5.87
N PRO A 107 -15.33 -17.21 -4.79
CA PRO A 107 -13.90 -17.52 -4.85
C PRO A 107 -13.60 -18.51 -5.98
N GLN A 108 -12.52 -18.30 -6.74
CA GLN A 108 -12.21 -19.18 -7.88
C GLN A 108 -11.90 -20.62 -7.45
N ASP A 109 -11.41 -20.80 -6.23
CA ASP A 109 -11.13 -22.08 -5.57
C ASP A 109 -12.25 -22.53 -4.63
N ALA A 110 -13.45 -21.93 -4.72
CA ALA A 110 -14.60 -22.41 -3.98
C ALA A 110 -14.90 -23.87 -4.35
N ASP A 111 -15.23 -24.67 -3.34
CA ASP A 111 -15.73 -26.04 -3.51
C ASP A 111 -16.88 -26.06 -4.54
N PRO A 112 -16.90 -27.01 -5.50
CA PRO A 112 -17.97 -27.16 -6.47
C PRO A 112 -19.39 -27.14 -5.86
N GLU A 113 -19.59 -27.75 -4.69
CA GLU A 113 -20.87 -27.75 -3.98
C GLU A 113 -21.22 -26.35 -3.47
N LYS A 114 -20.24 -25.65 -2.89
CA LYS A 114 -20.45 -24.28 -2.41
C LYS A 114 -20.74 -23.31 -3.54
N LYS A 115 -20.06 -23.48 -4.67
CA LYS A 115 -20.34 -22.73 -5.90
C LYS A 115 -21.76 -22.98 -6.38
N ARG A 116 -22.22 -24.23 -6.40
CA ARG A 116 -23.59 -24.60 -6.80
C ARG A 116 -24.64 -23.94 -5.88
N GLU A 117 -24.47 -24.02 -4.55
CA GLU A 117 -25.36 -23.36 -3.60
C GLU A 117 -25.49 -21.85 -3.86
N ILE A 118 -24.36 -21.17 -4.08
CA ILE A 118 -24.35 -19.72 -4.34
C ILE A 118 -25.06 -19.39 -5.66
N LEU A 119 -24.88 -20.23 -6.69
CA LEU A 119 -25.55 -20.06 -7.98
C LEU A 119 -27.06 -20.30 -7.89
N GLU A 120 -27.51 -21.28 -7.11
CA GLU A 120 -28.93 -21.54 -6.87
C GLU A 120 -29.61 -20.35 -6.15
N LEU A 121 -28.93 -19.71 -5.20
CA LEU A 121 -29.43 -18.51 -4.52
C LEU A 121 -29.50 -17.28 -5.43
N LEU A 122 -28.60 -17.22 -6.43
CA LEU A 122 -28.59 -16.15 -7.43
C LEU A 122 -29.85 -16.20 -8.30
N GLY A 123 -30.41 -17.40 -8.51
CA GLY A 123 -31.70 -17.67 -9.14
C GLY A 123 -31.60 -17.67 -10.65
#